data_AF-A0A0S8D0W1-F1
#
_entry.id   AF-A0A0S8D0W1-F1
#
_cell.length_a   1.000
_cell.length_b   1.000
_cell.length_c   1.000
_cell.angle_alpha   90.00
_cell.angle_beta   90.00
_cell.angle_gamma   90.00
#
_symmetry.space_group_name_H-M   'P 1'
#
loop_
_entity.id
_entity.type
_entity.pdbx_description
1 polymer ?
#
loop_
_entity_poly.entity_id
_entity_poly.type
_entity_poly.pdbx_seq_one_letter_code
_entity_poly.pdbx_strand_id
1 'polypeptide(L)'
;ATAFGVPDTEEYSKEMLACILEKRVASYSRIRTEHDFKLMQLSWVFDMNFKESIRLLQSKHYIDATIAKLPQTGEILSAMDMLKHYLQDRLQEQVSFRGAKGNEKS
;
A
#
# COMPACT_ATOMS: atom_id res chain seq x y z
N ALA A 1 -15.10 -20.46 -10.80
CA ALA A 1 -15.48 -19.17 -10.19
C ALA A 1 -14.21 -18.53 -9.67
N THR A 2 -13.97 -17.25 -9.96
CA THR A 2 -12.95 -16.46 -9.25
C THR A 2 -13.31 -16.39 -7.76
N ALA A 3 -12.35 -16.06 -6.90
CA ALA A 3 -12.53 -16.10 -5.44
C ALA A 3 -13.73 -15.26 -4.96
N PHE A 4 -14.17 -14.28 -5.75
CA PHE A 4 -15.25 -13.36 -5.41
C PHE A 4 -16.42 -13.31 -6.41
N GLY A 5 -16.47 -14.21 -7.39
CA GLY A 5 -17.55 -14.21 -8.41
C GLY A 5 -17.49 -13.02 -9.38
N VAL A 6 -16.36 -12.33 -9.45
CA VAL A 6 -16.10 -11.22 -10.37
C VAL A 6 -15.34 -11.71 -11.62
N PRO A 7 -15.43 -11.02 -12.77
CA PRO A 7 -14.69 -11.42 -13.96
C PRO A 7 -13.17 -11.41 -13.74
N ASP A 8 -12.50 -12.44 -14.26
CA ASP A 8 -11.03 -12.49 -14.39
C ASP A 8 -10.63 -11.80 -15.70
N THR A 9 -10.65 -10.47 -15.69
CA THR A 9 -10.24 -9.63 -16.82
C THR A 9 -9.01 -8.84 -16.45
N GLU A 10 -8.21 -8.43 -17.45
CA GLU A 10 -7.09 -7.50 -17.24
C GLU A 10 -7.52 -6.09 -16.82
N GLU A 11 -8.83 -5.86 -16.67
CA GLU A 11 -9.38 -4.55 -16.35
C GLU A 11 -9.32 -4.26 -14.84
N TYR A 12 -9.23 -2.97 -14.53
CA TYR A 12 -9.43 -2.39 -13.21
C TYR A 12 -10.23 -1.10 -13.34
N SER A 13 -10.97 -0.79 -12.29
CA SER A 13 -11.76 0.42 -12.17
C SER A 13 -10.83 1.60 -11.89
N LYS A 14 -10.89 2.63 -12.73
CA LYS A 14 -10.10 3.87 -12.55
C LYS A 14 -10.31 4.51 -11.18
N GLU A 15 -11.52 4.41 -10.62
CA GLU A 15 -11.82 4.91 -9.27
C GLU A 15 -11.00 4.22 -8.17
N MET A 16 -10.63 2.94 -8.36
CA MET A 16 -9.82 2.19 -7.40
C MET A 16 -8.35 2.63 -7.45
N LEU A 17 -7.82 2.85 -8.65
CA LEU A 17 -6.47 3.39 -8.82
C LEU A 17 -6.36 4.84 -8.32
N ALA A 18 -7.38 5.67 -8.56
CA ALA A 18 -7.45 7.04 -8.06
C ALA A 18 -7.39 7.10 -6.53
N CYS A 19 -8.02 6.16 -5.81
CA CYS A 19 -7.90 6.07 -4.36
C CYS A 19 -6.42 5.93 -3.92
N ILE A 20 -5.62 5.12 -4.62
CA ILE A 20 -4.18 4.99 -4.32
C ILE A 20 -3.46 6.31 -4.52
N LEU A 21 -3.65 6.95 -5.68
CA LEU A 21 -3.00 8.22 -6.02
C LEU A 21 -3.36 9.34 -5.05
N GLU A 22 -4.59 9.34 -4.56
CA GLU A 22 -5.10 10.30 -3.58
C GLU A 22 -4.82 9.90 -2.12
N LYS A 23 -4.09 8.79 -1.89
CA LYS A 23 -3.77 8.25 -0.56
C LYS A 23 -5.02 7.99 0.30
N ARG A 24 -6.09 7.52 -0.33
CA ARG A 24 -7.36 7.12 0.31
C ARG A 24 -7.52 5.60 0.28
N VAL A 25 -8.21 5.07 1.27
CA VAL A 25 -8.63 3.66 1.27
C VAL A 25 -9.74 3.47 0.25
N ALA A 26 -9.56 2.52 -0.67
CA ALA A 26 -10.60 2.15 -1.60
C ALA A 26 -11.68 1.32 -0.91
N SER A 27 -12.94 1.57 -1.25
CA SER A 27 -14.07 0.89 -0.62
C SER A 27 -14.27 -0.53 -1.17
N TYR A 28 -14.56 -1.49 -0.30
CA TYR A 28 -14.96 -2.83 -0.68
C TYR A 28 -16.20 -2.84 -1.58
N SER A 29 -17.15 -1.92 -1.36
CA SER A 29 -18.38 -1.82 -2.16
C SER A 29 -18.16 -1.39 -3.62
N ARG A 30 -16.93 -0.99 -3.99
CA ARG A 30 -16.57 -0.53 -5.33
C ARG A 30 -15.85 -1.60 -6.16
N ILE A 31 -15.58 -2.78 -5.60
CA ILE A 31 -14.90 -3.87 -6.29
C ILE A 31 -15.76 -4.40 -7.45
N ARG A 32 -15.19 -4.44 -8.66
CA ARG A 32 -15.81 -5.04 -9.86
C ARG A 32 -14.95 -6.11 -10.50
N THR A 33 -13.63 -6.09 -10.28
CA THR A 33 -12.67 -7.06 -10.83
C THR A 33 -11.72 -7.61 -9.75
N GLU A 34 -11.03 -8.70 -10.07
CA GLU A 34 -9.94 -9.23 -9.22
C GLU A 34 -8.78 -8.22 -9.05
N HIS A 35 -8.58 -7.31 -10.00
CA HIS A 35 -7.59 -6.24 -9.89
C HIS A 35 -8.07 -5.11 -8.98
N ASP A 36 -9.36 -4.80 -8.96
CA ASP A 36 -9.94 -3.86 -7.99
C ASP A 36 -9.72 -4.32 -6.55
N PHE A 37 -9.87 -5.62 -6.30
CA PHE A 37 -9.60 -6.20 -4.99
C PHE A 37 -8.13 -6.03 -4.59
N LYS A 38 -7.18 -6.27 -5.50
CA LYS A 38 -5.74 -6.06 -5.25
C LYS A 38 -5.41 -4.59 -4.99
N LEU A 39 -5.99 -3.66 -5.77
CA LEU A 39 -5.83 -2.22 -5.53
C LEU A 39 -6.41 -1.82 -4.17
N MET A 40 -7.57 -2.37 -3.78
CA MET A 40 -8.13 -2.15 -2.45
C MET A 40 -7.20 -2.66 -1.34
N GLN A 41 -6.67 -3.87 -1.46
CA GLN A 41 -5.72 -4.43 -0.49
C GLN A 41 -4.48 -3.56 -0.34
N LEU A 42 -3.94 -3.04 -1.45
CA LEU A 42 -2.82 -2.10 -1.43
C LEU A 42 -3.17 -0.78 -0.75
N SER A 43 -4.42 -0.30 -0.88
CA SER A 43 -4.87 0.95 -0.26
C SER A 43 -4.94 0.89 1.27
N TRP A 44 -4.99 -0.30 1.87
CA TRP A 44 -5.05 -0.44 3.34
C TRP A 44 -3.86 0.16 4.06
N VAL A 45 -2.71 0.31 3.39
CA VAL A 45 -1.54 0.95 4.00
C VAL A 45 -1.82 2.38 4.49
N PHE A 46 -2.82 3.06 3.92
CA PHE A 46 -3.21 4.42 4.31
C PHE A 46 -4.00 4.49 5.62
N ASP A 47 -4.62 3.40 6.05
CA ASP A 47 -5.35 3.28 7.32
C ASP A 47 -4.51 2.64 8.44
N MET A 48 -3.32 2.12 8.10
CA MET A 48 -2.46 1.47 9.07
C MET A 48 -1.81 2.48 10.03
N ASN A 49 -2.19 2.39 11.30
CA ASN A 49 -1.71 3.26 12.37
C ASN A 49 -0.31 2.89 12.90
N PHE A 50 0.12 1.62 12.78
CA PHE A 50 1.37 1.14 13.38
C PHE A 50 2.45 0.86 12.34
N LYS A 51 3.64 1.45 12.54
CA LYS A 51 4.79 1.24 11.63
C LYS A 51 5.27 -0.20 11.60
N GLU A 52 5.18 -0.92 12.71
CA GLU A 52 5.56 -2.34 12.76
C GLU A 52 4.67 -3.20 11.85
N SER A 53 3.38 -2.85 11.70
CA SER A 53 2.49 -3.49 10.72
C SER A 53 2.98 -3.24 9.29
N ILE A 54 3.39 -2.01 8.99
CA ILE A 54 3.96 -1.63 7.69
C ILE A 54 5.29 -2.38 7.43
N ARG A 55 6.19 -2.46 8.43
CA ARG A 55 7.44 -3.24 8.34
C ARG A 55 7.17 -4.70 8.05
N LEU A 56 6.16 -5.29 8.68
CA LEU A 56 5.78 -6.68 8.47
C LEU A 56 5.24 -6.92 7.04
N LEU A 57 4.46 -5.99 6.49
CA LEU A 57 4.02 -6.08 5.11
C LEU A 57 5.19 -6.05 4.12
N GLN A 58 6.18 -5.18 4.38
CA GLN A 58 7.39 -5.10 3.55
C GLN A 58 8.26 -6.36 3.68
N SER A 59 8.52 -6.84 4.91
CA SER A 59 9.38 -8.01 5.12
C SER A 59 8.80 -9.31 4.54
N LYS A 60 7.47 -9.39 4.46
CA LYS A 60 6.76 -10.50 3.80
C LYS A 60 6.58 -10.30 2.29
N HIS A 61 7.13 -9.24 1.70
CA HIS A 61 6.97 -8.89 0.30
C HIS A 61 5.51 -8.82 -0.15
N TYR A 62 4.57 -8.49 0.75
CA TYR A 62 3.14 -8.53 0.45
C TYR A 62 2.78 -7.50 -0.63
N ILE A 63 3.34 -6.29 -0.52
CA ILE A 63 3.13 -5.21 -1.47
C ILE A 63 3.67 -5.61 -2.85
N ASP A 64 4.93 -6.03 -2.94
CA ASP A 64 5.54 -6.43 -4.21
C ASP A 64 4.84 -7.63 -4.85
N ALA A 65 4.49 -8.64 -4.05
CA ALA A 65 3.78 -9.83 -4.54
C ALA A 65 2.36 -9.52 -5.04
N THR A 66 1.72 -8.48 -4.48
CA THR A 66 0.40 -8.02 -4.95
C THR A 66 0.55 -7.22 -6.24
N ILE A 67 1.56 -6.34 -6.34
CA ILE A 67 1.86 -5.56 -7.53
C ILE A 67 2.18 -6.44 -8.73
N ALA A 68 2.96 -7.52 -8.53
CA ALA A 68 3.33 -8.45 -9.59
C ALA A 68 2.11 -9.16 -10.24
N LYS A 69 0.95 -9.13 -9.57
CA LYS A 69 -0.31 -9.73 -10.05
C LYS A 69 -1.28 -8.69 -10.64
N LEU A 70 -0.86 -7.44 -10.77
CA LEU A 70 -1.62 -6.40 -11.46
C LEU A 70 -1.13 -6.28 -12.91
N PRO A 71 -1.96 -5.73 -13.81
CA PRO A 71 -1.50 -5.32 -15.14
C PRO A 71 -0.33 -4.34 -15.02
N GLN A 72 0.74 -4.57 -15.77
CA GLN A 72 1.95 -3.72 -15.72
C GLN A 72 1.81 -2.50 -16.65
N THR A 73 0.71 -1.77 -16.50
CA THR A 73 0.45 -0.54 -17.26
C THR A 73 1.24 0.63 -16.66
N GLY A 74 1.51 1.65 -17.48
CA GLY A 74 2.25 2.83 -17.01
C GLY A 74 1.58 3.55 -15.83
N GLU A 75 0.25 3.60 -15.79
CA GLU A 75 -0.48 4.23 -14.69
C GLU A 75 -0.44 3.41 -13.39
N ILE A 76 -0.48 2.08 -13.46
CA ILE A 76 -0.30 1.22 -12.30
C ILE A 76 1.12 1.37 -11.76
N LEU A 77 2.13 1.27 -12.63
CA LEU A 77 3.53 1.39 -12.21
C LEU A 77 3.80 2.73 -11.51
N SER A 78 3.29 3.84 -12.07
CA SER A 78 3.40 5.17 -11.46
C SER A 78 2.72 5.24 -10.08
N ALA A 79 1.51 4.68 -9.94
CA ALA A 79 0.83 4.63 -8.66
C ALA A 79 1.57 3.77 -7.62
N MET A 80 2.18 2.67 -8.06
CA MET A 80 2.93 1.77 -7.19
C MET A 80 4.26 2.36 -6.75
N ASP A 81 4.94 3.11 -7.61
CA ASP A 81 6.13 3.89 -7.23
C ASP A 81 5.76 4.92 -6.16
N MET A 82 4.67 5.68 -6.36
CA MET A 82 4.18 6.61 -5.34
C MET A 82 3.88 5.90 -4.01
N LEU A 83 3.20 4.75 -4.05
CA LEU A 83 2.88 3.94 -2.86
C LEU A 83 4.15 3.52 -2.11
N LYS A 84 5.19 3.07 -2.84
CA LYS A 84 6.47 2.65 -2.26
C LYS A 84 7.19 3.82 -1.58
N HIS A 85 7.22 5.00 -2.21
CA HIS A 85 7.79 6.20 -1.60
C HIS A 85 7.03 6.58 -0.32
N TYR A 86 5.70 6.57 -0.35
CA TYR A 86 4.87 6.82 0.83
C TYR A 86 5.22 5.87 1.99
N LEU A 87 5.39 4.57 1.71
CA LEU A 87 5.76 3.59 2.73
C LEU A 87 7.17 3.83 3.29
N GLN A 88 8.13 4.23 2.45
CA GLN A 88 9.49 4.56 2.88
C GLN A 88 9.50 5.77 3.83
N ASP A 89 8.81 6.85 3.46
CA ASP A 89 8.71 8.06 4.29
C ASP A 89 8.11 7.74 5.67
N ARG A 90 7.00 6.98 5.66
CA ARG A 90 6.31 6.53 6.89
C ARG A 90 7.23 5.76 7.83
N LEU A 91 8.16 4.96 7.29
CA LEU A 91 9.10 4.19 8.12
C LEU A 91 10.25 5.02 8.68
N GLN A 92 10.61 6.13 8.03
CA GLN A 92 11.68 7.02 8.48
C GLN A 92 11.24 8.01 9.59
N GLU A 93 9.97 8.42 9.61
CA GLU A 93 9.42 9.46 10.51
C GLU A 93 9.52 9.19 12.05
N GLN A 94 10.03 8.05 12.55
CA GLN A 94 10.13 7.76 14.01
C GLN A 94 11.56 7.80 14.56
N VAL A 95 12.57 8.09 13.75
CA VAL A 95 13.98 8.04 14.20
C VAL A 95 14.40 9.27 15.02
N SER A 96 13.53 10.27 15.24
CA SER A 96 13.92 11.54 15.86
C SER A 96 13.71 11.68 17.39
N PHE A 97 13.41 10.62 18.17
CA PHE A 97 13.25 10.80 19.62
C PHE A 97 13.77 9.65 20.50
N ARG A 98 15.10 9.46 20.57
CA ARG A 98 15.79 8.99 21.79
C ARG A 98 17.31 9.18 21.69
N GLY A 99 17.76 10.41 21.92
CA GLY A 99 19.17 10.75 21.91
C GLY A 99 19.46 12.02 22.70
N ALA A 100 18.97 12.13 23.94
CA ALA A 100 19.35 13.21 24.83
C ALA A 100 19.27 12.78 26.30
N LYS A 101 20.36 12.20 26.80
CA LYS A 101 21.17 12.76 27.90
C LYS A 101 22.30 11.79 28.21
N GLY A 102 23.45 12.06 27.60
CA GLY A 102 24.73 11.68 28.18
C GLY A 102 25.05 12.59 29.37
N ASN A 103 25.72 12.00 30.35
CA ASN A 103 26.72 12.58 31.25
C ASN A 103 26.44 13.94 31.92
N GLU A 104 26.24 13.88 33.24
CA GLU A 104 27.00 14.73 34.16
C GLU A 104 27.55 13.84 35.28
N LYS A 105 28.88 13.69 35.27
CA LYS A 105 29.67 13.33 36.46
C LYS A 105 29.97 14.63 37.21
N SER A 106 29.72 14.67 38.51
CA SER A 106 30.62 15.18 39.56
C SER A 106 30.02 14.85 40.93
#